data_AF-A0A916CXZ8-F1
#
_entry.id   AF-A0A916CXZ8-F1
#
_cell.length_a   1.000
_cell.length_b   1.000
_cell.length_c   1.000
_cell.angle_alpha   90.00
_cell.angle_beta   90.00
_cell.angle_gamma   90.00
#
_symmetry.space_group_name_H-M   'P 1'
#
loop_
_entity.id
_entity.type
_entity.pdbx_description
1 polymer ?
#
loop_
_entity_poly.entity_id
_entity_poly.type
_entity_poly.pdbx_seq_one_letter_code
_entity_poly.pdbx_strand_id
1 'polypeptide(L)' 'MNEGRVRLLLLLDQTRAELVAARIGVSKSAVFGWRSGRRKPSPVLRSRLEVNYRIPAESWTIAAGSTARRVG' A
#
# COMPACT_ATOMS: atom_id res chain seq x y z
N MET A 1 10.67 -5.33 -4.37
CA MET A 1 9.76 -4.48 -3.57
C MET A 1 8.59 -4.08 -4.47
N ASN A 2 7.34 -4.04 -4.01
CA ASN A 2 6.21 -3.60 -4.86
C ASN A 2 6.09 -2.06 -4.84
N GLU A 3 5.51 -1.48 -5.88
CA GLU A 3 5.39 -0.03 -6.04
C GLU A 3 4.55 0.60 -4.92
N GLY A 4 3.50 -0.09 -4.44
CA GLY A 4 2.66 0.39 -3.36
C GLY A 4 3.42 0.62 -2.06
N ARG A 5 4.37 -0.26 -1.73
CA ARG A 5 5.26 -0.09 -0.58
C ARG A 5 6.25 1.06 -0.79
N VAL A 6 6.76 1.26 -2.00
CA VAL A 6 7.65 2.40 -2.33
C VAL A 6 6.90 3.72 -2.13
N ARG A 7 5.68 3.84 -2.69
CA ARG A 7 4.85 5.03 -2.49
C ARG A 7 4.48 5.25 -1.02
N LEU A 8 4.21 4.18 -0.27
CA LEU A 8 4.00 4.30 1.18
C LEU A 8 5.25 4.82 1.89
N LEU A 9 6.45 4.36 1.52
CA LEU A 9 7.70 4.85 2.12
C LEU A 9 7.91 6.34 1.85
N LEU A 10 7.69 6.79 0.62
CA LEU A 10 7.78 8.20 0.25
C LEU A 10 6.75 9.05 1.02
N LEU A 11 5.52 8.56 1.14
CA LEU A 11 4.50 9.22 1.96
C LEU A 11 4.97 9.37 3.42
N LEU A 12 5.52 8.31 4.00
CA LEU A 12 6.00 8.28 5.38
C LEU A 12 7.29 9.08 5.62
N ASP A 13 7.97 9.52 4.56
CA ASP A 13 9.09 10.46 4.65
C ASP A 13 8.58 11.90 4.84
N GLN A 14 7.40 12.19 4.26
CA GLN A 14 6.75 13.51 4.29
C GLN A 14 5.71 13.63 5.41
N THR A 15 5.35 12.53 6.07
CA THR A 15 4.31 12.51 7.10
C THR A 15 4.58 11.48 8.20
N ARG A 16 3.79 11.53 9.27
CA ARG A 16 3.91 10.60 10.42
C ARG A 16 3.04 9.38 10.22
N ALA A 17 3.55 8.20 10.59
CA ALA A 17 2.82 6.93 10.49
C ALA A 17 1.51 6.93 11.28
N GLU A 18 1.44 7.67 12.39
CA GLU A 18 0.23 7.86 13.21
C GLU A 18 -0.90 8.55 12.43
N LEU A 19 -0.57 9.56 11.61
CA LEU A 19 -1.56 10.28 10.81
C LEU A 19 -2.09 9.39 9.69
N VAL A 20 -1.21 8.64 9.03
CA VAL A 20 -1.61 7.65 8.02
C VAL A 20 -2.51 6.59 8.64
N ALA A 21 -2.14 6.07 9.81
CA ALA A 21 -2.90 5.08 10.54
C ALA A 21 -4.30 5.59 10.92
N ALA A 22 -4.38 6.78 11.51
CA ALA A 22 -5.65 7.41 11.89
C ALA A 22 -6.55 7.66 10.66
N ARG A 23 -5.98 8.18 9.58
CA ARG A 23 -6.73 8.49 8.34
C ARG A 23 -7.31 7.24 7.65
N ILE A 24 -6.59 6.12 7.70
CA ILE A 24 -7.02 4.85 7.09
C ILE A 24 -7.87 4.00 8.04
N GLY A 25 -7.85 4.33 9.34
CA GLY A 25 -8.54 3.58 10.39
C GLY A 25 -7.85 2.28 10.75
N VAL A 26 -6.52 2.31 10.92
CA VAL A 26 -5.69 1.17 11.34
C VAL A 26 -4.75 1.55 12.48
N SER A 27 -4.08 0.56 13.09
CA SER A 27 -3.05 0.83 14.09
C SER A 27 -1.72 1.24 13.46
N LYS A 28 -0.90 1.99 14.21
CA LYS A 28 0.47 2.37 13.81
C LYS A 28 1.32 1.13 13.47
N SER A 29 1.16 0.04 14.22
CA SER A 29 1.87 -1.22 14.01
C SER A 29 1.54 -1.86 12.66
N ALA A 30 0.30 -1.72 12.16
CA ALA A 30 -0.07 -2.19 10.84
C ALA A 30 0.72 -1.45 9.75
N VAL A 31 0.80 -0.11 9.85
CA VAL A 31 1.57 0.73 8.91
C VAL A 31 3.06 0.36 8.92
N PHE A 32 3.66 0.13 10.10
CA PHE A 32 5.04 -0.36 10.18
C PHE A 32 5.22 -1.76 9.58
N GLY A 33 4.23 -2.64 9.73
CA GLY A 33 4.21 -3.95 9.07
C GLY A 33 4.27 -3.84 7.55
N TRP A 34 3.58 -2.85 6.97
CA TRP A 34 3.62 -2.56 5.54
C TRP A 34 4.93 -1.90 5.12
N ARG A 35 5.40 -0.93 5.90
CA ARG A 35 6.69 -0.22 5.70
C ARG A 35 7.87 -1.18 5.65
N SER A 36 7.92 -2.12 6.59
CA SER A 36 8.95 -3.16 6.67
C SER A 36 8.76 -4.28 5.64
N GLY A 37 7.59 -4.37 5.01
CA GLY A 37 7.25 -5.43 4.06
C GLY A 37 6.92 -6.76 4.71
N ARG A 38 6.92 -6.86 6.05
CA ARG A 38 6.51 -8.07 6.78
C ARG A 38 5.06 -8.44 6.51
N ARG A 39 4.20 -7.46 6.24
CA ARG A 39 2.79 -7.63 5.87
C ARG A 39 2.44 -6.74 4.68
N LYS A 40 1.41 -7.10 3.94
CA LYS A 40 0.77 -6.23 2.93
C LYS A 40 -0.60 -5.79 3.43
N PRO A 41 -1.09 -4.60 3.05
CA PRO A 41 -2.47 -4.21 3.31
C PRO A 41 -3.44 -5.17 2.59
N SER A 42 -4.58 -5.43 3.23
CA SER A 42 -5.69 -6.20 2.62
C SER A 42 -6.32 -5.41 1.46
N PRO A 43 -7.09 -6.04 0.57
CA PRO A 43 -7.74 -5.35 -0.55
C PRO A 43 -8.53 -4.10 -0.13
N VAL A 44 -9.33 -4.20 0.94
CA VAL A 44 -10.08 -3.05 1.50
C VAL A 44 -9.14 -1.91 1.90
N LEU A 45 -8.03 -2.22 2.55
CA LEU A 45 -7.06 -1.21 2.99
C LEU A 45 -6.26 -0.62 1.83
N ARG A 46 -6.02 -1.38 0.77
CA ARG A 46 -5.43 -0.87 -0.48
C ARG A 46 -6.35 0.16 -1.13
N SER A 47 -7.65 -0.13 -1.24
CA SER A 47 -8.62 0.86 -1.74
C SER A 47 -8.67 2.12 -0.88
N ARG A 48 -8.56 2.01 0.44
CA ARG A 48 -8.47 3.19 1.32
C ARG A 48 -7.20 4.00 1.08
N LEU A 49 -6.06 3.34 0.91
CA LEU A 49 -4.78 4.00 0.59
C LEU A 49 -4.81 4.68 -0.78
N GLU A 50 -5.51 4.09 -1.75
CA GLU A 50 -5.72 4.69 -3.06
C GLU A 50 -6.57 5.95 -2.99
N VAL A 51 -7.74 5.87 -2.33
CA VAL A 51 -8.65 7.02 -2.18
C VAL A 51 -8.02 8.16 -1.39
N ASN A 52 -7.31 7.86 -0.29
CA ASN A 52 -6.78 8.90 0.60
C ASN A 52 -5.40 9.44 0.19
N TYR A 53 -4.58 8.62 -0.46
CA TYR A 53 -3.17 8.94 -0.71
C TYR A 53 -2.70 8.64 -2.14
N ARG A 54 -3.60 8.27 -3.05
CA ARG A 54 -3.28 7.97 -4.46
C ARG A 54 -2.21 6.88 -4.63
N ILE A 55 -2.18 5.93 -3.69
CA ILE A 55 -1.36 4.71 -3.80
C ILE A 55 -2.24 3.63 -4.46
N PRO A 56 -2.04 3.28 -5.75
CA PRO A 56 -2.96 2.41 -6.49
C PRO A 56 -3.10 1.04 -5.82
N ALA A 57 -4.31 0.48 -5.75
CA ALA A 57 -4.51 -0.77 -5.03
C ALA A 57 -3.72 -1.95 -5.64
N GLU A 58 -3.59 -1.99 -6.96
CA GLU A 58 -2.86 -2.98 -7.72
C GLU A 58 -1.34 -2.91 -7.50
N SER A 59 -0.81 -1.74 -7.14
CA SER A 59 0.63 -1.51 -6.91
C SER A 59 1.20 -2.33 -5.75
N TRP A 60 0.34 -2.92 -4.90
CA TRP A 60 0.71 -3.79 -3.79
C TRP A 60 0.90 -5.26 -4.19
N THR A 61 0.50 -5.63 -5.41
CA THR A 61 0.72 -6.96 -5.96
C THR A 61 2.10 -6.99 -6.62
N ILE A 62 2.90 -8.02 -6.32
CA ILE A 62 4.07 -8.31 -7.17
C ILE A 62 3.47 -9.18 -8.26
N ALA A 63 3.47 -8.71 -9.51
CA ALA A 63 2.96 -9.49 -10.63
C ALA A 63 3.58 -10.89 -10.56
N ALA A 64 2.76 -11.90 -10.30
CA ALA A 64 3.19 -13.29 -10.35
C ALA A 64 3.28 -13.67 -11.82
N GLY A 65 4.38 -13.28 -12.48
CA GLY A 65 4.60 -13.57 -13.90
C GLY A 65 3.65 -12.83 -14.83
N SER A 66 4.21 -12.14 -15.80
CA SER A 66 3.49 -11.45 -16.86
C SER A 66 2.82 -12.46 -17.81
N THR A 67 1.65 -13.00 -17.47
CA THR A 67 0.76 -13.69 -18.44
C THR A 67 -0.70 -13.45 -18.09
N ALA A 68 -1.20 -12.24 -18.38
CA ALA A 68 -2.61 -12.02 -18.63
C ALA A 68 -2.82 -10.73 -19.44
N ARG A 69 -2.17 -10.63 -20.60
CA ARG A 69 -2.77 -9.92 -21.73
C ARG A 69 -3.38 -11.00 -22.64
N ARG A 70 -4.64 -11.33 -22.41
CA ARG A 70 -5.53 -11.89 -23.44
C ARG A 70 -6.72 -10.96 -23.57
N VAL A 71 -6.61 -10.08 -24.56
CA VAL A 71 -7.68 -9.47 -25.35
C VAL A 71 -7.01 -9.29 -26.72
N GLY A 72 -7.55 -9.68 -27.86
CA GLY A 72 -8.71 -10.45 -28.27
C GLY A 72 -8.51 -10.62 -29.77
#